data_AF-A0A8X6N588-F1
#
_entry.id   AF-A0A8X6N588-F1
#
_cell.length_a   1.000
_cell.length_b   1.000
_cell.length_c   1.000
_cell.angle_alpha   90.00
_cell.angle_beta   90.00
_cell.angle_gamma   90.00
#
_symmetry.space_group_name_H-M   'P 1'
#
loop_
_entity.id
_entity.type
_entity.pdbx_description
1 polymer ?
#
loop_
_entity_poly.entity_id
_entity_poly.type
_entity_poly.pdbx_seq_one_letter_code
_entity_poly.pdbx_strand_id
1 'polypeptide(L)'
;MCCNSFYFKPANPYLVQSIAVATPGYGFMLETLQKQIDKFNIETNQEFIIFPDPQYWQITSTLIYDRILNYVKGLPINKRVGILDKPKPPSYYYKQMQNTFLNHGSLAQRSEGKNTYFRKIALAKRAELTLRAMIIPAPFLKPNEIIIPCSIEKELRLKGKWIILNRMPSLTPENFVGLKVVGHWLHHCFGIPLEIAQQMNADFDGDECNAYVVFNPQSQAECETILNSENNLSSFTMELKLAPCHDMLVTYYLKYNDIDFFPFKNPSLHKTFRVIYDLYGSKKCFEIIDKMREYYLNYTQNDILFALSLQDILNLQELAKNRTFKDFLNLIEYQPDNCLTIQIKSGAKGTFYHLYQLVGSVGFQYTQYSDSFFDPNIKSSFLKCLSPKELVIHAQAGFDASINTSAVWVPGYNFFKLCNNLQDLTVNYLGQLVDKQTVIANDVLTEMHCEDLISTLSFKELINKYLIRM
;
A
#
# COMPACT_ATOMS: atom_id res chain seq x y z
N MET A 1 27.95 15.31 16.08
CA MET A 1 28.69 15.25 14.81
C MET A 1 27.81 14.49 13.84
N CYS A 2 26.87 15.17 13.20
CA CYS A 2 27.04 15.79 11.88
C CYS A 2 27.63 14.81 10.87
N CYS A 3 26.75 14.41 9.94
CA CYS A 3 27.04 14.14 8.54
C CYS A 3 28.36 14.80 8.13
N ASN A 4 29.38 13.98 7.86
CA ASN A 4 30.58 14.38 7.14
C ASN A 4 31.35 13.12 6.78
N SER A 5 31.05 12.58 5.58
CA SER A 5 31.96 11.90 4.65
C SER A 5 31.17 10.85 3.86
N PHE A 6 30.55 11.25 2.75
CA PHE A 6 30.29 10.29 1.68
C PHE A 6 31.65 9.96 1.07
N TYR A 7 32.23 8.83 1.49
CA TYR A 7 33.35 8.22 0.78
C TYR A 7 32.81 7.66 -0.54
N PHE A 8 33.01 8.38 -1.63
CA PHE A 8 32.95 7.78 -2.96
C PHE A 8 34.19 6.89 -3.11
N LYS A 9 34.04 5.59 -2.83
CA LYS A 9 34.97 4.59 -3.35
C LYS A 9 34.60 4.41 -4.83
N PRO A 10 35.52 4.60 -5.79
CA PRO A 10 35.27 4.15 -7.16
C PRO A 10 35.19 2.63 -7.11
N ALA A 11 33.98 2.09 -7.14
CA ALA A 11 33.76 0.67 -7.32
C ALA A 11 34.00 0.36 -8.80
N ASN A 12 34.96 -0.52 -9.08
CA ASN A 12 35.06 -1.12 -10.41
C ASN A 12 33.74 -1.83 -10.73
N PRO A 13 33.19 -1.68 -11.95
CA PRO A 13 31.96 -2.37 -12.32
C PRO A 13 32.22 -3.88 -12.24
N TYR A 14 31.53 -4.56 -11.33
CA TYR A 14 31.47 -6.01 -11.34
C TYR A 14 30.57 -6.41 -12.52
N LEU A 15 31.12 -7.21 -13.43
CA LEU A 15 30.33 -7.95 -14.41
C LEU A 15 29.53 -9.02 -13.65
N VAL A 16 28.29 -8.70 -13.28
CA VAL A 16 27.39 -9.65 -12.65
C VAL A 16 26.69 -10.45 -13.73
N GLN A 17 27.07 -11.72 -13.85
CA GLN A 17 26.34 -12.72 -14.63
C GLN A 17 25.26 -13.34 -13.71
N SER A 18 24.02 -12.87 -13.86
CA SER A 18 22.79 -13.32 -13.19
C SER A 18 22.65 -13.04 -11.68
N ILE A 19 21.43 -12.68 -11.28
CA ILE A 19 20.95 -12.81 -9.90
C ILE A 19 19.60 -13.52 -9.97
N ALA A 20 19.58 -14.82 -9.71
CA ALA A 20 18.38 -15.47 -9.20
C ALA A 20 18.29 -15.13 -7.71
N VAL A 21 17.45 -14.16 -7.34
CA VAL A 21 17.16 -13.94 -5.92
C VAL A 21 16.20 -15.04 -5.50
N ALA A 22 16.69 -16.02 -4.73
CA ALA A 22 15.80 -16.89 -3.99
C ALA A 22 14.96 -16.02 -3.04
N THR A 23 13.67 -15.86 -3.34
CA THR A 23 12.72 -15.25 -2.42
C THR A 23 12.64 -16.13 -1.18
N PRO A 24 13.02 -15.65 0.02
CA PRO A 24 12.93 -16.47 1.23
C PRO A 24 11.47 -16.88 1.45
N GLY A 25 11.17 -18.18 1.36
CA GLY A 25 9.80 -18.73 1.48
C GLY A 25 9.18 -19.27 0.19
N TYR A 26 9.80 -19.03 -0.98
CA TYR A 26 9.49 -19.76 -2.22
C TYR A 26 10.67 -20.68 -2.55
N GLY A 27 10.47 -22.00 -2.45
CA GLY A 27 11.46 -22.99 -2.87
C GLY A 27 11.53 -23.08 -4.40
N PHE A 28 12.17 -22.10 -5.05
CA PHE A 28 12.49 -22.21 -6.47
C PHE A 28 13.62 -23.22 -6.64
N MET A 29 13.27 -24.47 -6.94
CA MET A 29 14.24 -25.49 -7.35
C MET A 29 14.75 -25.11 -8.75
N LEU A 30 16.03 -24.73 -8.85
CA LEU A 30 16.72 -24.38 -10.13
C LEU A 30 16.50 -25.44 -11.22
N GLU A 31 16.39 -26.71 -10.82
CA GLU A 31 16.15 -27.85 -11.72
C GLU A 31 14.77 -27.79 -12.41
N THR A 32 13.76 -27.17 -11.79
CA THR A 32 12.40 -27.07 -12.33
C THR A 32 12.31 -25.99 -13.39
N LEU A 33 13.01 -24.86 -13.20
CA LEU A 33 13.08 -23.77 -14.18
C LEU A 33 13.67 -24.27 -15.50
N GLN A 34 14.78 -25.03 -15.42
CA GLN A 34 15.48 -25.52 -16.60
C GLN A 34 14.65 -26.55 -17.37
N LYS A 35 13.97 -27.47 -16.65
CA LYS A 35 13.02 -28.42 -17.26
C LYS A 35 11.84 -27.74 -17.96
N GLN A 36 11.35 -26.62 -17.45
CA GLN A 36 10.24 -25.88 -18.08
C GLN A 36 10.72 -25.09 -19.30
N ILE A 37 11.90 -24.47 -19.24
CA ILE A 37 12.54 -23.79 -20.39
C ILE A 37 12.73 -24.76 -21.56
N ASP A 38 13.24 -25.96 -21.28
CA ASP A 38 13.47 -27.01 -22.27
C ASP A 38 12.15 -27.57 -22.82
N LYS A 39 11.13 -27.73 -21.96
CA LYS A 39 9.81 -28.26 -22.36
C LYS A 39 9.06 -27.33 -23.33
N PHE A 40 9.22 -26.02 -23.18
CA PHE A 40 8.52 -25.03 -24.00
C PHE A 40 9.37 -24.48 -25.16
N ASN A 41 10.58 -25.02 -25.39
CA ASN A 41 11.48 -24.63 -26.48
C ASN A 41 11.70 -23.10 -26.55
N ILE A 42 11.80 -22.45 -25.39
CA ILE A 42 11.99 -21.00 -25.30
C ILE A 42 13.45 -20.69 -25.65
N GLU A 43 13.69 -20.12 -26.82
CA GLU A 43 15.03 -19.70 -27.24
C GLU A 43 15.59 -18.63 -26.29
N THR A 44 16.63 -18.96 -25.53
CA THR A 44 17.30 -18.08 -24.57
C THR A 44 18.25 -17.10 -25.28
N ASN A 45 17.75 -16.35 -26.26
CA ASN A 45 18.54 -15.42 -27.09
C ASN A 45 18.30 -13.93 -26.78
N GLN A 46 17.62 -13.58 -25.69
CA GLN A 46 17.32 -12.18 -25.35
C GLN A 46 17.97 -11.75 -24.03
N GLU A 47 18.83 -10.73 -24.13
CA GLU A 47 19.39 -9.99 -23.01
C GLU A 47 18.27 -9.18 -22.34
N PHE A 48 17.96 -9.52 -21.07
CA PHE A 48 16.94 -8.81 -20.30
C PHE A 48 17.39 -7.38 -19.98
N ILE A 49 16.50 -6.42 -20.22
CA ILE A 49 16.67 -5.01 -19.85
C ILE A 49 16.27 -4.85 -18.38
N ILE A 50 17.20 -4.41 -17.53
CA ILE A 50 16.91 -3.96 -16.16
C ILE A 50 17.02 -2.43 -16.12
N PHE A 51 15.96 -1.80 -15.64
CA PHE A 51 15.98 -0.39 -15.25
C PHE A 51 16.49 -0.28 -13.80
N PRO A 52 17.43 0.64 -13.49
CA PRO A 52 17.77 0.95 -12.12
C PRO A 52 16.64 1.71 -11.43
N ASP A 53 16.52 1.53 -10.11
CA ASP A 53 15.55 2.16 -9.22
C ASP A 53 15.27 3.65 -9.54
N PRO A 54 14.00 4.08 -9.62
CA PRO A 54 13.65 5.49 -9.78
C PRO A 54 13.82 6.33 -8.50
N GLN A 55 14.30 5.76 -7.39
CA GLN A 55 14.47 6.48 -6.12
C GLN A 55 15.57 7.57 -6.14
N TYR A 56 16.51 7.54 -7.08
CA TYR A 56 17.60 8.53 -7.17
C TYR A 56 17.36 9.69 -8.15
N TRP A 57 16.16 9.81 -8.75
CA TRP A 57 15.89 10.86 -9.74
C TRP A 57 15.35 12.17 -9.18
N GLN A 58 15.07 12.29 -7.88
CA GLN A 58 14.17 13.34 -7.39
C GLN A 58 14.72 14.78 -7.24
N ILE A 59 15.98 15.08 -7.61
CA ILE A 59 16.49 16.47 -7.51
C ILE A 59 17.12 16.99 -8.81
N THR A 60 17.75 16.14 -9.61
CA THR A 60 18.34 16.53 -10.90
C THR A 60 17.35 16.48 -12.06
N SER A 61 16.37 15.58 -12.02
CA SER A 61 15.37 15.45 -13.09
C SER A 61 14.46 16.67 -13.17
N THR A 62 14.05 17.27 -12.04
CA THR A 62 13.22 18.48 -11.99
C THR A 62 13.90 19.69 -12.63
N LEU A 63 15.21 19.87 -12.42
CA LEU A 63 15.99 20.93 -13.06
C LEU A 63 16.16 20.70 -14.56
N ILE A 64 16.31 19.45 -14.99
CA ILE A 64 16.38 19.09 -16.41
C ILE A 64 15.01 19.28 -17.08
N TYR A 65 13.92 18.87 -16.41
CA TYR A 65 12.55 19.07 -16.86
C TYR A 65 12.21 20.55 -17.01
N ASP A 66 12.55 21.40 -16.04
CA ASP A 66 12.32 22.85 -16.12
C ASP A 66 13.10 23.48 -17.29
N ARG A 67 14.34 23.02 -17.55
CA ARG A 67 15.13 23.49 -18.71
C ARG A 67 14.52 23.06 -20.04
N ILE A 68 14.04 21.82 -20.14
CA ILE A 68 13.37 21.29 -21.33
C ILE A 68 12.04 22.02 -21.54
N LEU A 69 11.26 22.24 -20.48
CA LEU A 69 10.00 23.02 -20.53
C LEU A 69 10.25 24.45 -20.99
N ASN A 70 11.26 25.14 -20.45
CA ASN A 70 11.61 26.49 -20.88
C ASN A 70 12.07 26.51 -22.35
N TYR A 71 12.87 25.54 -22.78
CA TYR A 71 13.29 25.40 -24.18
C TYR A 71 12.09 25.18 -25.13
N VAL A 72 11.19 24.26 -24.79
CA VAL A 72 9.99 23.95 -25.59
C VAL A 72 9.02 25.14 -25.63
N LYS A 73 8.93 25.92 -24.55
CA LYS A 73 8.10 27.14 -24.46
C LYS A 73 8.75 28.39 -25.08
N GLY A 74 9.99 28.30 -25.62
CA GLY A 74 10.72 29.45 -26.14
C GLY A 74 11.17 30.46 -25.08
N LEU A 75 11.16 30.06 -23.80
CA LEU A 75 11.57 30.86 -22.66
C LEU A 75 13.09 30.73 -22.44
N PRO A 76 13.77 31.80 -21.97
CA PRO A 76 15.22 31.75 -21.74
C PRO A 76 15.56 30.72 -20.65
N ILE A 77 16.45 29.79 -20.98
CA ILE A 77 16.97 28.80 -20.04
C ILE A 77 17.84 29.54 -19.02
N ASN A 78 17.29 29.81 -17.84
CA ASN A 78 18.03 30.49 -16.78
C ASN A 78 19.23 29.64 -16.35
N LYS A 79 20.45 30.14 -16.61
CA LYS A 79 21.70 29.63 -16.03
C LYS A 79 21.73 29.89 -14.52
N ARG A 80 20.89 29.24 -13.73
CA ARG A 80 21.09 29.17 -12.27
C ARG A 80 22.24 28.20 -11.99
N VAL A 81 23.46 28.66 -12.29
CA VAL A 81 24.73 28.14 -11.75
C VAL A 81 25.40 29.27 -10.96
N GLY A 82 24.59 30.13 -10.33
CA GLY A 82 25.07 30.81 -9.15
C GLY A 82 25.15 29.74 -8.08
N ILE A 83 26.36 29.45 -7.60
CA ILE A 83 26.55 28.81 -6.29
C ILE A 83 25.68 29.63 -5.35
N LEU A 84 24.55 29.07 -4.91
CA LEU A 84 23.79 29.65 -3.82
C LEU A 84 24.74 29.54 -2.63
N ASP A 85 25.43 30.64 -2.32
CA ASP A 85 26.11 30.77 -1.05
C ASP A 85 25.10 30.34 0.00
N LYS A 86 25.48 29.35 0.81
CA LYS A 86 24.64 28.92 1.94
C LYS A 86 24.17 30.20 2.62
N PRO A 87 22.85 30.40 2.82
CA PRO A 87 22.39 31.57 3.54
C PRO A 87 23.20 31.66 4.82
N LYS A 88 23.85 32.82 5.05
CA LYS A 88 24.60 33.04 6.28
C LYS A 88 23.67 32.61 7.41
N PRO A 89 24.07 31.61 8.21
CA PRO A 89 23.17 31.12 9.23
C PRO A 89 22.77 32.31 10.09
N PRO A 90 21.50 32.45 10.46
CA PRO A 90 21.08 33.52 11.35
C PRO A 90 22.02 33.49 12.57
N SER A 91 22.49 34.67 12.99
CA SER A 91 23.41 34.85 14.12
C SER A 91 22.86 34.30 15.44
N TYR A 92 21.59 33.91 15.47
CA TYR A 92 20.94 33.19 16.54
C TYR A 92 20.86 31.69 16.22
N TYR A 93 21.97 31.00 16.39
CA TYR A 93 21.91 29.57 16.67
C TYR A 93 21.41 29.38 18.11
N TYR A 94 20.16 28.96 18.28
CA TYR A 94 19.82 28.15 19.45
C TYR A 94 20.45 26.77 19.26
N LYS A 95 21.77 26.70 19.45
CA LYS A 95 22.48 25.45 19.61
C LYS A 95 22.09 24.95 21.00
N GLN A 96 21.12 24.06 21.06
CA GLN A 96 20.74 23.37 22.29
C GLN A 96 21.96 22.53 22.72
N MET A 97 22.82 23.13 23.55
CA MET A 97 23.98 22.44 24.10
C MET A 97 23.45 21.38 25.07
N GLN A 98 23.92 20.14 24.92
CA GLN A 98 23.52 19.00 25.76
C GLN A 98 23.80 19.21 27.26
N ASN A 99 24.58 20.24 27.63
CA ASN A 99 24.99 20.53 29.01
C ASN A 99 24.58 21.92 29.55
N THR A 100 23.72 22.67 28.86
CA THR A 100 23.05 23.81 29.50
C THR A 100 21.88 23.29 30.34
N PHE A 101 21.75 23.73 31.60
CA PHE A 101 20.52 23.53 32.39
C PHE A 101 19.34 23.76 31.46
N LEU A 102 18.53 22.74 31.24
CA LEU A 102 17.62 22.69 30.11
C LEU A 102 16.77 23.97 30.07
N ASN A 103 17.14 24.90 29.18
CA ASN A 103 16.43 26.16 29.06
C ASN A 103 15.21 25.88 28.18
N HIS A 104 14.22 25.21 28.77
CA HIS A 104 12.97 24.82 28.12
C HIS A 104 12.05 26.01 27.83
N GLY A 105 12.58 27.24 27.88
CA GLY A 105 11.78 28.45 27.81
C GLY A 105 10.90 28.65 29.05
N SER A 106 10.01 29.62 28.96
CA SER A 106 8.99 29.91 29.97
C SER A 106 8.01 28.75 30.13
N LEU A 107 7.28 28.69 31.24
CA LEU A 107 6.21 27.70 31.44
C LEU A 107 5.17 27.72 30.30
N ALA A 108 4.88 28.91 29.75
CA ALA A 108 4.03 29.06 28.58
C ALA A 108 4.63 28.37 27.35
N GLN A 109 5.93 28.60 27.05
CA GLN A 109 6.62 27.95 25.92
C GLN A 109 6.75 26.42 26.10
N ARG A 110 6.72 25.93 27.34
CA ARG A 110 6.68 24.49 27.63
C ARG A 110 5.31 23.86 27.36
N SER A 111 4.25 24.65 27.46
CA SER A 111 2.85 24.22 27.34
C SER A 111 2.28 24.44 25.93
N GLU A 112 2.70 25.50 25.23
CA GLU A 112 2.14 25.94 23.96
C GLU A 112 3.01 25.58 22.73
N GLY A 113 2.36 25.06 21.67
CA GLY A 113 3.01 24.70 20.40
C GLY A 113 3.14 23.20 20.12
N LYS A 114 3.86 22.84 19.04
CA LYS A 114 3.99 21.44 18.58
C LYS A 114 5.01 20.61 19.37
N ASN A 115 6.04 21.25 19.91
CA ASN A 115 7.18 20.60 20.58
C ASN A 115 7.09 20.65 22.12
N THR A 116 5.88 20.74 22.65
CA THR A 116 5.60 20.95 24.06
C THR A 116 5.80 19.69 24.89
N TYR A 117 6.00 19.90 26.17
CA TYR A 117 6.08 18.81 27.15
C TYR A 117 4.78 18.04 27.25
N PHE A 118 3.65 18.73 27.20
CA PHE A 118 2.35 18.09 27.22
C PHE A 118 2.19 17.10 26.06
N ARG A 119 2.57 17.48 24.83
CA ARG A 119 2.51 16.56 23.68
C ARG A 119 3.51 15.39 23.78
N LYS A 120 4.74 15.67 24.22
CA LYS A 120 5.84 14.68 24.26
C LYS A 120 5.81 13.73 25.46
N ILE A 121 5.15 14.12 26.55
CA ILE A 121 5.09 13.32 27.78
C ILE A 121 3.66 12.91 28.09
N ALA A 122 2.67 13.80 28.03
CA ALA A 122 1.31 13.42 28.41
C ALA A 122 0.57 12.69 27.28
N LEU A 123 0.59 13.24 26.06
CA LEU A 123 -0.18 12.70 24.94
C LEU A 123 0.51 11.52 24.22
N ALA A 124 1.81 11.63 23.94
CA ALA A 124 2.52 10.59 23.20
C ALA A 124 3.93 10.38 23.78
N LYS A 125 4.16 9.18 24.33
CA LYS A 125 5.48 8.74 24.84
C LYS A 125 6.08 7.70 23.90
N ARG A 126 7.40 7.57 23.93
CA ARG A 126 8.08 6.42 23.31
C ARG A 126 7.91 5.21 24.21
N ALA A 127 7.50 4.09 23.63
CA ALA A 127 7.40 2.81 24.32
C ALA A 127 8.74 2.05 24.25
N GLU A 128 9.10 1.36 25.33
CA GLU A 128 10.38 0.65 25.44
C GLU A 128 10.37 -0.69 24.68
N LEU A 129 9.30 -1.47 24.82
CA LEU A 129 9.17 -2.80 24.23
C LEU A 129 8.59 -2.75 22.81
N THR A 130 9.32 -2.05 21.94
CA THR A 130 8.94 -1.89 20.53
C THR A 130 10.06 -2.33 19.61
N LEU A 131 9.66 -2.90 18.49
CA LEU A 131 10.55 -3.37 17.43
C LEU A 131 10.17 -2.64 16.14
N ARG A 132 11.14 -2.43 15.26
CA ARG A 132 10.91 -1.89 13.93
C ARG A 132 11.82 -2.61 12.96
N ALA A 133 11.25 -3.12 11.88
CA ALA A 133 12.00 -3.83 10.86
C ALA A 133 11.27 -3.78 9.51
N MET A 134 12.03 -4.02 8.45
CA MET A 134 11.53 -4.26 7.11
C MET A 134 10.58 -5.46 7.09
N ILE A 135 9.55 -5.41 6.24
CA ILE A 135 8.67 -6.55 6.00
C ILE A 135 9.10 -7.35 4.76
N ILE A 136 8.90 -8.67 4.82
CA ILE A 136 9.14 -9.62 3.72
C ILE A 136 7.92 -10.53 3.61
N PRO A 137 7.51 -10.94 2.39
CA PRO A 137 6.38 -11.83 2.20
C PRO A 137 6.69 -13.23 2.76
N ALA A 138 5.77 -13.75 3.57
CA ALA A 138 5.81 -15.11 4.10
C ALA A 138 4.44 -15.78 3.85
N PRO A 139 4.16 -16.22 2.61
CA PRO A 139 2.83 -16.67 2.19
C PRO A 139 2.40 -18.00 2.81
N PHE A 140 3.35 -18.76 3.35
CA PHE A 140 3.09 -20.02 4.04
C PHE A 140 2.51 -19.83 5.45
N LEU A 141 2.60 -18.62 6.02
CA LEU A 141 1.99 -18.28 7.30
C LEU A 141 0.48 -18.12 7.17
N LYS A 142 -0.24 -18.40 8.27
CA LYS A 142 -1.66 -18.04 8.35
C LYS A 142 -1.79 -16.52 8.51
N PRO A 143 -2.93 -15.93 8.11
CA PRO A 143 -3.11 -14.48 8.22
C PRO A 143 -3.03 -13.90 9.65
N ASN A 144 -3.18 -14.73 10.69
CA ASN A 144 -3.03 -14.32 12.09
C ASN A 144 -1.63 -14.59 12.67
N GLU A 145 -0.65 -14.95 11.86
CA GLU A 145 0.70 -15.35 12.29
C GLU A 145 1.78 -14.39 11.77
N ILE A 146 2.92 -14.38 12.47
CA ILE A 146 4.10 -13.62 12.08
C ILE A 146 5.39 -14.38 12.39
N ILE A 147 6.40 -14.18 11.55
CA ILE A 147 7.79 -14.58 11.80
C ILE A 147 8.62 -13.37 12.18
N ILE A 148 9.42 -13.51 13.22
CA ILE A 148 10.33 -12.47 13.70
C ILE A 148 11.80 -12.91 13.61
N PRO A 149 12.76 -11.98 13.68
CA PRO A 149 14.19 -12.34 13.68
C PRO A 149 14.58 -13.24 14.86
N CYS A 150 15.43 -14.23 14.60
CA CYS A 150 15.90 -15.21 15.58
C CYS A 150 16.59 -14.59 16.81
N SER A 151 17.35 -13.51 16.63
CA SER A 151 17.98 -12.78 17.73
C SER A 151 16.94 -12.25 18.72
N ILE A 152 15.90 -11.59 18.20
CA ILE A 152 14.86 -10.94 18.99
C ILE A 152 13.94 -11.98 19.65
N GLU A 153 13.57 -13.02 18.90
CA GLU A 153 12.71 -14.08 19.43
C GLU A 153 13.33 -14.76 20.65
N LYS A 154 14.63 -15.09 20.59
CA LYS A 154 15.36 -15.74 21.68
C LYS A 154 15.56 -14.83 22.89
N GLU A 155 15.86 -13.56 22.65
CA GLU A 155 16.06 -12.57 23.71
C GLU A 155 14.77 -12.31 24.50
N LEU A 156 13.66 -12.11 23.80
CA LEU A 156 12.38 -11.74 24.41
C LEU A 156 11.43 -12.94 24.66
N ARG A 157 11.81 -14.14 24.24
CA ARG A 157 11.02 -15.39 24.31
C ARG A 157 9.59 -15.17 23.82
N LEU A 158 9.47 -14.84 22.54
CA LEU A 158 8.21 -14.41 21.92
C LEU A 158 7.43 -15.55 21.27
N LYS A 159 8.03 -16.71 21.03
CA LYS A 159 7.31 -17.86 20.45
C LYS A 159 6.03 -18.19 21.22
N GLY A 160 4.92 -18.26 20.48
CA GLY A 160 3.58 -18.53 20.97
C GLY A 160 2.84 -17.32 21.53
N LYS A 161 3.48 -16.16 21.67
CA LYS A 161 2.87 -14.92 22.17
C LYS A 161 2.30 -14.08 21.04
N TRP A 162 1.30 -13.27 21.36
CA TRP A 162 0.75 -12.25 20.49
C TRP A 162 1.58 -10.97 20.55
N ILE A 163 1.76 -10.33 19.41
CA ILE A 163 2.34 -9.00 19.26
C ILE A 163 1.40 -8.15 18.41
N ILE A 164 1.50 -6.82 18.54
CA ILE A 164 0.70 -5.90 17.74
C ILE A 164 1.60 -5.34 16.64
N LEU A 165 1.25 -5.58 15.38
CA LEU A 165 1.92 -5.00 14.22
C LEU A 165 1.19 -3.73 13.78
N ASN A 166 1.95 -2.71 13.37
CA ASN A 166 1.43 -1.45 12.85
C ASN A 166 2.33 -0.89 11.74
N ARG A 167 1.73 -0.54 10.61
CA ARG A 167 2.37 0.28 9.57
C ARG A 167 1.94 1.75 9.73
N MET A 168 2.93 2.63 9.86
CA MET A 168 2.70 4.08 9.89
C MET A 168 2.70 4.64 8.46
N PRO A 169 1.84 5.62 8.12
CA PRO A 169 0.88 6.31 8.99
C PRO A 169 -0.41 5.49 9.25
N SER A 170 -0.88 5.51 10.49
CA SER A 170 -2.10 4.79 10.91
C SER A 170 -3.33 5.70 10.71
N LEU A 171 -4.02 5.55 9.58
CA LEU A 171 -5.21 6.34 9.26
C LEU A 171 -6.49 5.76 9.85
N THR A 172 -6.53 4.44 10.04
CA THR A 172 -7.71 3.75 10.54
C THR A 172 -7.30 2.74 11.62
N PRO A 173 -8.20 2.37 12.55
CA PRO A 173 -7.89 1.39 13.60
C PRO A 173 -7.38 0.05 13.07
N GLU A 174 -7.73 -0.29 11.82
CA GLU A 174 -7.36 -1.50 11.11
C GLU A 174 -5.86 -1.69 10.88
N ASN A 175 -5.07 -0.61 10.91
CA ASN A 175 -3.63 -0.71 10.77
C ASN A 175 -2.96 -1.41 11.97
N PHE A 176 -3.65 -1.51 13.11
CA PHE A 176 -3.17 -2.27 14.26
C PHE A 176 -3.70 -3.69 14.20
N VAL A 177 -2.81 -4.65 13.97
CA VAL A 177 -3.17 -6.06 13.82
C VAL A 177 -2.48 -6.89 14.90
N GLY A 178 -3.26 -7.71 15.61
CA GLY A 178 -2.72 -8.71 16.53
C GLY A 178 -2.26 -9.94 15.76
N LEU A 179 -0.98 -10.29 15.86
CA LEU A 179 -0.39 -11.46 15.20
C LEU A 179 0.33 -12.35 16.21
N LYS A 180 0.20 -13.66 16.04
CA LYS A 180 0.86 -14.67 16.87
C LYS A 180 2.24 -14.99 16.32
N VAL A 181 3.25 -14.92 17.17
CA VAL A 181 4.62 -15.30 16.80
C VAL A 181 4.74 -16.81 16.77
N VAL A 182 4.84 -17.40 15.57
CA VAL A 182 4.91 -18.87 15.40
C VAL A 182 6.34 -19.37 15.24
N GLY A 183 7.18 -18.56 14.59
CA GLY A 183 8.54 -18.96 14.27
C GLY A 183 9.51 -17.78 14.22
N HIS A 184 10.74 -18.14 13.90
CA HIS A 184 11.81 -17.20 13.66
C HIS A 184 12.62 -17.61 12.45
N TRP A 185 13.29 -16.64 11.84
CA TRP A 185 14.28 -16.89 10.79
C TRP A 185 15.58 -16.13 11.04
N LEU A 186 16.60 -16.44 10.25
CA LEU A 186 17.92 -15.81 10.36
C LEU A 186 17.93 -14.37 9.81
N HIS A 187 16.92 -13.99 9.03
CA HIS A 187 16.82 -12.66 8.44
C HIS A 187 16.39 -11.61 9.48
N HIS A 188 16.92 -10.39 9.35
CA HIS A 188 16.62 -9.26 10.23
C HIS A 188 15.34 -8.49 9.80
N CYS A 189 14.32 -9.23 9.40
CA CYS A 189 13.06 -8.68 8.88
C CYS A 189 11.86 -9.36 9.54
N PHE A 190 10.67 -8.77 9.41
CA PHE A 190 9.41 -9.42 9.76
C PHE A 190 8.87 -10.19 8.57
N GLY A 191 8.52 -11.46 8.77
CA GLY A 191 7.82 -12.26 7.78
C GLY A 191 6.33 -12.15 8.01
N ILE A 192 5.60 -11.56 7.06
CA ILE A 192 4.15 -11.36 7.15
C ILE A 192 3.41 -12.02 5.98
N PRO A 193 2.18 -12.51 6.19
CA PRO A 193 1.33 -13.01 5.12
C PRO A 193 0.85 -11.86 4.20
N LEU A 194 0.56 -12.19 2.94
CA LEU A 194 0.26 -11.21 1.89
C LEU A 194 -1.08 -10.48 2.15
N GLU A 195 -2.04 -11.18 2.75
CA GLU A 195 -3.34 -10.66 3.10
C GLU A 195 -3.23 -9.54 4.15
N ILE A 196 -2.31 -9.68 5.10
CA ILE A 196 -2.04 -8.67 6.13
C ILE A 196 -1.28 -7.48 5.57
N ALA A 197 -0.36 -7.71 4.62
CA ALA A 197 0.30 -6.63 3.90
C ALA A 197 -0.76 -5.75 3.21
N GLN A 198 -1.70 -6.35 2.47
CA GLN A 198 -2.78 -5.60 1.82
C GLN A 198 -3.68 -4.88 2.83
N GLN A 199 -4.04 -5.51 3.96
CA GLN A 199 -4.85 -4.87 4.99
C GLN A 199 -4.19 -3.58 5.53
N MET A 200 -2.88 -3.59 5.75
CA MET A 200 -2.12 -2.43 6.22
C MET A 200 -1.68 -1.48 5.09
N ASN A 201 -2.16 -1.74 3.86
CA ASN A 201 -1.77 -1.07 2.63
C ASN A 201 -0.25 -1.09 2.38
N ALA A 202 0.43 -2.11 2.89
CA ALA A 202 1.88 -2.27 2.92
C ALA A 202 2.41 -2.95 1.66
N ASP A 203 3.53 -2.44 1.15
CA ASP A 203 4.23 -3.00 -0.01
C ASP A 203 5.59 -3.56 0.41
N PHE A 204 6.23 -4.35 -0.46
CA PHE A 204 7.53 -4.98 -0.18
C PHE A 204 8.71 -4.27 -0.87
N ASP A 205 8.61 -2.96 -1.08
CA ASP A 205 9.59 -2.12 -1.78
C ASP A 205 10.61 -1.44 -0.85
N GLY A 206 10.49 -1.65 0.47
CA GLY A 206 11.19 -0.79 1.43
C GLY A 206 10.44 -0.55 2.72
N ASP A 207 9.16 -0.94 2.79
CA ASP A 207 8.35 -0.61 3.96
C ASP A 207 8.84 -1.27 5.25
N GLU A 208 8.81 -0.46 6.30
CA GLU A 208 9.09 -0.88 7.67
C GLU A 208 7.80 -0.87 8.48
N CYS A 209 7.60 -1.91 9.27
CA CYS A 209 6.51 -1.97 10.24
C CYS A 209 7.05 -1.87 11.66
N ASN A 210 6.23 -1.35 12.57
CA ASN A 210 6.50 -1.35 14.00
C ASN A 210 5.75 -2.51 14.64
N ALA A 211 6.42 -3.25 15.52
CA ALA A 211 5.79 -4.27 16.33
C ALA A 211 5.88 -3.88 17.82
N TYR A 212 4.75 -3.95 18.52
CA TYR A 212 4.64 -3.68 19.95
C TYR A 212 4.52 -5.02 20.67
N VAL A 213 5.45 -5.26 21.60
CA VAL A 213 5.47 -6.48 22.38
C VAL A 213 4.64 -6.27 23.64
N VAL A 214 3.62 -7.10 23.83
CA VAL A 214 2.79 -7.12 25.03
C VAL A 214 3.11 -8.37 25.86
N PHE A 215 3.28 -8.25 27.17
CA PHE A 215 3.58 -9.40 28.05
C PHE A 215 2.46 -9.73 29.02
N ASN A 216 1.63 -8.74 29.37
CA ASN A 216 0.57 -8.91 30.35
C ASN A 216 -0.47 -9.93 29.83
N PRO A 217 -0.90 -10.91 30.65
CA PRO A 217 -1.91 -11.89 30.24
C PRO A 217 -3.21 -11.25 29.74
N GLN A 218 -3.62 -10.14 30.36
CA GLN A 218 -4.80 -9.37 29.95
C GLN A 218 -4.63 -8.80 28.53
N SER A 219 -3.49 -8.14 28.26
CA SER A 219 -3.21 -7.59 26.92
C SER A 219 -3.01 -8.67 25.86
N GLN A 220 -2.44 -9.83 26.24
CA GLN A 220 -2.36 -11.00 25.38
C GLN A 220 -3.75 -11.52 25.00
N ALA A 221 -4.65 -11.63 25.99
CA ALA A 221 -6.04 -12.04 25.76
C ALA A 221 -6.81 -11.03 24.90
N GLU A 222 -6.62 -9.72 25.10
CA GLU A 222 -7.21 -8.68 24.25
C GLU A 222 -6.69 -8.76 22.80
N CYS A 223 -5.39 -9.00 22.61
CA CYS A 223 -4.84 -9.18 21.27
C CYS A 223 -5.43 -10.41 20.57
N GLU A 224 -5.53 -11.54 21.28
CA GLU A 224 -6.09 -12.79 20.76
C GLU A 224 -7.59 -12.68 20.41
N THR A 225 -8.35 -11.98 21.25
CA THR A 225 -9.81 -11.92 21.13
C THR A 225 -10.30 -10.78 20.23
N ILE A 226 -9.68 -9.60 20.30
CA ILE A 226 -10.19 -8.38 19.64
C ILE A 226 -9.36 -8.05 18.40
N LEU A 227 -8.02 -8.04 18.51
CA LEU A 227 -7.14 -7.54 17.45
C LEU A 227 -6.71 -8.60 16.43
N ASN A 228 -6.91 -9.88 16.73
CA ASN A 228 -6.62 -11.00 15.85
C ASN A 228 -7.39 -10.88 14.54
N SER A 229 -6.70 -11.13 13.42
CA SER A 229 -7.28 -11.08 12.07
C SER A 229 -8.46 -12.04 11.88
N GLU A 230 -8.54 -13.13 12.64
CA GLU A 230 -9.68 -14.07 12.62
C GLU A 230 -10.97 -13.43 13.13
N ASN A 231 -10.90 -12.63 14.20
CA ASN A 231 -12.07 -11.99 14.78
C ASN A 231 -12.35 -10.62 14.15
N ASN A 232 -11.32 -9.98 13.62
CA ASN A 232 -11.39 -8.64 13.04
C ASN A 232 -11.41 -8.65 11.50
N LEU A 233 -12.14 -9.59 10.88
CA LEU A 233 -12.15 -9.78 9.41
C LEU A 233 -12.86 -8.67 8.63
N SER A 234 -13.82 -7.96 9.25
CA SER A 234 -14.66 -6.97 8.56
C SER A 234 -14.51 -5.59 9.19
N SER A 235 -14.64 -4.55 8.38
CA SER A 235 -14.85 -3.17 8.86
C SER A 235 -16.08 -2.59 8.19
N PHE A 236 -16.68 -1.60 8.84
CA PHE A 236 -17.70 -0.75 8.22
C PHE A 236 -17.14 0.03 7.02
N THR A 237 -15.86 0.42 7.05
CA THR A 237 -15.21 1.23 5.99
C THR A 237 -14.65 0.42 4.84
N MET A 238 -14.23 -0.83 5.07
CA MET A 238 -13.51 -1.67 4.09
C MET A 238 -14.30 -2.90 3.63
N GLU A 239 -15.55 -3.08 4.08
CA GLU A 239 -16.40 -4.28 3.91
C GLU A 239 -15.78 -5.57 4.49
N LEU A 240 -14.65 -6.01 3.94
CA LEU A 240 -13.81 -7.14 4.36
C LEU A 240 -12.34 -6.74 4.29
N LYS A 241 -11.67 -6.76 5.45
CA LYS A 241 -10.24 -6.40 5.58
C LYS A 241 -9.34 -7.48 4.99
N LEU A 242 -9.77 -8.73 5.10
CA LEU A 242 -9.00 -9.89 4.73
C LEU A 242 -9.66 -10.55 3.52
N ALA A 243 -8.95 -10.56 2.41
CA ALA A 243 -9.39 -11.16 1.17
C ALA A 243 -8.19 -11.72 0.40
N PRO A 244 -8.39 -12.74 -0.45
CA PRO A 244 -7.33 -13.22 -1.32
C PRO A 244 -6.84 -12.12 -2.25
N CYS A 245 -5.54 -12.07 -2.48
CA CYS A 245 -4.90 -10.99 -3.22
C CYS A 245 -4.02 -11.48 -4.36
N HIS A 246 -3.84 -10.62 -5.38
CA HIS A 246 -2.87 -10.79 -6.47
C HIS A 246 -2.87 -12.21 -7.08
N ASP A 247 -1.79 -12.97 -6.88
CA ASP A 247 -1.55 -14.27 -7.49
C ASP A 247 -2.58 -15.34 -7.09
N MET A 248 -3.16 -15.21 -5.88
CA MET A 248 -4.26 -16.05 -5.44
C MET A 248 -5.47 -15.88 -6.37
N LEU A 249 -5.81 -14.63 -6.72
CA LEU A 249 -6.95 -14.34 -7.60
C LEU A 249 -6.73 -14.89 -9.02
N VAL A 250 -5.51 -14.77 -9.54
CA VAL A 250 -5.14 -15.35 -10.85
C VAL A 250 -5.31 -16.87 -10.83
N THR A 251 -4.77 -17.52 -9.80
CA THR A 251 -4.83 -18.97 -9.63
C THR A 251 -6.27 -19.47 -9.59
N TYR A 252 -7.12 -18.83 -8.79
CA TYR A 252 -8.51 -19.25 -8.67
C TYR A 252 -9.31 -18.98 -9.94
N TYR A 253 -8.99 -17.92 -10.69
CA TYR A 253 -9.59 -17.66 -11.99
C TYR A 253 -9.26 -18.77 -13.00
N LEU A 254 -7.99 -19.20 -13.06
CA LEU A 254 -7.56 -20.27 -13.96
C LEU A 254 -8.18 -21.63 -13.64
N LYS A 255 -8.41 -21.91 -12.36
CA LYS A 255 -8.99 -23.16 -11.87
C LYS A 255 -10.48 -23.07 -11.56
N TYR A 256 -11.14 -22.02 -12.01
CA TYR A 256 -12.55 -21.75 -11.73
C TYR A 256 -13.48 -22.94 -12.01
N ASN A 257 -13.25 -23.71 -13.09
CA ASN A 257 -14.09 -24.86 -13.44
C ASN A 257 -13.78 -26.12 -12.61
N ASP A 258 -12.57 -26.23 -12.07
CA ASP A 258 -12.11 -27.38 -11.29
C ASP A 258 -12.42 -27.22 -9.80
N ILE A 259 -12.63 -25.97 -9.35
CA ILE A 259 -12.90 -25.62 -7.97
C ILE A 259 -14.42 -25.49 -7.77
N ASP A 260 -15.05 -26.49 -7.15
CA ASP A 260 -16.48 -26.46 -6.80
C ASP A 260 -16.75 -25.65 -5.51
N PHE A 261 -16.10 -24.49 -5.38
CA PHE A 261 -16.27 -23.58 -4.26
C PHE A 261 -17.36 -22.55 -4.58
N PHE A 262 -18.44 -22.56 -3.79
CA PHE A 262 -19.58 -21.64 -3.89
C PHE A 262 -19.26 -20.12 -4.01
N PRO A 263 -18.15 -19.57 -3.45
CA PRO A 263 -17.88 -18.14 -3.53
C PRO A 263 -17.33 -17.65 -4.86
N PHE A 264 -16.82 -18.55 -5.70
CA PHE A 264 -16.08 -18.16 -6.90
C PHE A 264 -16.94 -17.96 -8.12
N LYS A 265 -18.14 -18.57 -8.20
CA LYS A 265 -18.99 -18.46 -9.39
C LYS A 265 -19.62 -17.08 -9.62
N ASN A 266 -19.24 -16.08 -8.82
CA ASN A 266 -19.72 -14.71 -8.90
C ASN A 266 -18.57 -13.73 -9.21
N PRO A 267 -18.82 -12.69 -10.03
CA PRO A 267 -17.80 -11.74 -10.46
C PRO A 267 -17.25 -10.83 -9.35
N SER A 268 -17.77 -10.91 -8.11
CA SER A 268 -17.35 -10.05 -6.99
C SER A 268 -17.01 -10.89 -5.76
N LEU A 269 -15.78 -11.42 -5.73
CA LEU A 269 -15.25 -12.23 -4.63
C LEU A 269 -15.44 -11.59 -3.25
N HIS A 270 -15.19 -10.28 -3.12
CA HIS A 270 -15.41 -9.56 -1.87
C HIS A 270 -16.84 -9.67 -1.36
N LYS A 271 -17.85 -9.51 -2.22
CA LYS A 271 -19.26 -9.64 -1.83
C LYS A 271 -19.58 -11.06 -1.41
N THR A 272 -18.96 -12.06 -2.02
CA THR A 272 -19.27 -13.45 -1.68
C THR A 272 -18.63 -13.87 -0.37
N PHE A 273 -17.40 -13.44 -0.10
CA PHE A 273 -16.83 -13.54 1.24
C PHE A 273 -17.64 -12.77 2.28
N ARG A 274 -18.24 -11.63 1.89
CA ARG A 274 -19.11 -10.86 2.79
C ARG A 274 -20.36 -11.64 3.15
N VAL A 275 -21.04 -12.21 2.15
CA VAL A 275 -22.20 -13.08 2.37
C VAL A 275 -21.84 -14.27 3.28
N ILE A 276 -20.67 -14.87 3.08
CA ILE A 276 -20.21 -15.99 3.92
C ILE A 276 -19.95 -15.53 5.35
N TYR A 277 -19.31 -14.37 5.52
CA TYR A 277 -19.09 -13.77 6.83
C TYR A 277 -20.43 -13.48 7.53
N ASP A 278 -21.40 -12.90 6.84
CA ASP A 278 -22.71 -12.57 7.41
C ASP A 278 -23.55 -13.82 7.74
N LEU A 279 -23.44 -14.90 6.95
CA LEU A 279 -24.17 -16.16 7.18
C LEU A 279 -23.52 -17.09 8.21
N TYR A 280 -22.20 -17.20 8.20
CA TYR A 280 -21.46 -18.24 8.91
C TYR A 280 -20.51 -17.70 9.98
N GLY A 281 -20.36 -16.38 10.07
CA GLY A 281 -19.48 -15.70 11.01
C GLY A 281 -18.01 -15.68 10.59
N SER A 282 -17.21 -15.01 11.42
CA SER A 282 -15.81 -14.73 11.16
C SER A 282 -14.94 -15.99 11.06
N LYS A 283 -15.08 -16.93 12.01
CA LYS A 283 -14.26 -18.15 12.10
C LYS A 283 -14.30 -19.00 10.85
N LYS A 284 -15.50 -19.30 10.35
CA LYS A 284 -15.67 -20.09 9.13
C LYS A 284 -15.12 -19.37 7.90
N CYS A 285 -15.29 -18.06 7.82
CA CYS A 285 -14.71 -17.24 6.75
C CYS A 285 -13.17 -17.30 6.77
N PHE A 286 -12.56 -17.19 7.95
CA PHE A 286 -11.11 -17.34 8.13
C PHE A 286 -10.60 -18.72 7.70
N GLU A 287 -11.25 -19.80 8.14
CA GLU A 287 -10.89 -21.17 7.76
C GLU A 287 -10.95 -21.40 6.25
N ILE A 288 -11.94 -20.78 5.58
CA ILE A 288 -12.06 -20.84 4.12
C ILE A 288 -10.86 -20.15 3.47
N ILE A 289 -10.51 -18.94 3.90
CA ILE A 289 -9.40 -18.19 3.34
C ILE A 289 -8.08 -18.95 3.52
N ASP A 290 -7.86 -19.56 4.69
CA ASP A 290 -6.67 -20.35 4.97
C ASP A 290 -6.57 -21.60 4.06
N LYS A 291 -7.67 -22.34 3.87
CA LYS A 291 -7.71 -23.47 2.94
C LYS A 291 -7.44 -23.07 1.49
N MET A 292 -7.96 -21.92 1.09
CA MET A 292 -7.73 -21.38 -0.24
C MET A 292 -6.26 -21.03 -0.44
N ARG A 293 -5.64 -20.38 0.55
CA ARG A 293 -4.20 -20.09 0.56
C ARG A 293 -3.36 -21.37 0.44
N GLU A 294 -3.70 -22.42 1.18
CA GLU A 294 -3.04 -23.74 1.04
C GLU A 294 -3.17 -24.32 -0.37
N TYR A 295 -4.38 -24.26 -0.96
CA TYR A 295 -4.61 -24.69 -2.33
C TYR A 295 -3.75 -23.89 -3.33
N TYR A 296 -3.72 -22.57 -3.19
CA TYR A 296 -2.90 -21.67 -4.00
C TYR A 296 -1.41 -22.04 -3.95
N LEU A 297 -0.86 -22.27 -2.75
CA LEU A 297 0.55 -22.63 -2.57
C LEU A 297 0.88 -23.97 -3.22
N ASN A 298 0.03 -24.98 -3.02
CA ASN A 298 0.23 -26.30 -3.63
C ASN A 298 0.20 -26.23 -5.15
N TYR A 299 -0.70 -25.41 -5.70
CA TYR A 299 -0.89 -25.32 -7.14
C TYR A 299 0.22 -24.49 -7.82
N THR A 300 0.62 -23.36 -7.24
CA THR A 300 1.73 -22.55 -7.77
C THR A 300 3.08 -23.26 -7.74
N GLN A 301 3.32 -24.12 -6.75
CA GLN A 301 4.57 -24.89 -6.66
C GLN A 301 4.67 -26.01 -7.72
N ASN A 302 3.53 -26.55 -8.19
CA ASN A 302 3.52 -27.75 -9.03
C ASN A 302 3.15 -27.49 -10.50
N ASP A 303 2.18 -26.61 -10.77
CA ASP A 303 1.42 -26.66 -12.04
C ASP A 303 1.48 -25.39 -12.89
N ILE A 304 1.77 -24.21 -12.31
CA ILE A 304 1.70 -22.94 -13.04
C ILE A 304 3.07 -22.30 -13.26
N LEU A 305 3.33 -21.97 -14.52
CA LEU A 305 4.25 -20.90 -14.91
C LEU A 305 3.43 -19.76 -15.52
N PHE A 306 3.07 -18.77 -14.70
CA PHE A 306 2.36 -17.57 -15.16
C PHE A 306 3.39 -16.50 -15.48
N ALA A 307 3.63 -16.28 -16.77
CA ALA A 307 4.61 -15.33 -17.25
C ALA A 307 4.01 -14.47 -18.36
N LEU A 308 4.40 -13.20 -18.38
CA LEU A 308 4.01 -12.25 -19.41
C LEU A 308 5.01 -12.35 -20.56
N SER A 309 4.54 -12.68 -21.77
CA SER A 309 5.39 -12.69 -22.95
C SER A 309 5.25 -11.40 -23.77
N LEU A 310 6.32 -11.02 -24.48
CA LEU A 310 6.28 -9.89 -25.41
C LEU A 310 5.29 -10.16 -26.56
N GLN A 311 5.18 -11.41 -27.00
CA GLN A 311 4.27 -11.81 -28.08
C GLN A 311 2.81 -11.55 -27.70
N ASP A 312 2.43 -11.79 -26.44
CA ASP A 312 1.08 -11.50 -25.95
C ASP A 312 0.74 -10.01 -26.05
N ILE A 313 1.73 -9.15 -25.75
CA ILE A 313 1.58 -7.69 -25.84
C ILE A 313 1.46 -7.24 -27.30
N LEU A 314 2.24 -7.83 -28.21
CA LEU A 314 2.18 -7.53 -29.64
C LEU A 314 0.85 -7.95 -30.25
N ASN A 315 0.32 -9.13 -29.90
CA ASN A 315 -0.99 -9.58 -30.33
C ASN A 315 -2.10 -8.60 -29.88
N LEU A 316 -2.02 -8.12 -28.64
CA LEU A 316 -2.95 -7.10 -28.12
C LEU A 316 -2.81 -5.75 -28.84
N GLN A 317 -1.60 -5.39 -29.29
CA GLN A 317 -1.36 -4.19 -30.08
C GLN A 317 -2.05 -4.24 -31.44
N GLU A 318 -2.02 -5.37 -32.12
CA GLU A 318 -2.75 -5.54 -33.39
C GLU A 318 -4.26 -5.34 -33.19
N LEU A 319 -4.79 -5.83 -32.05
CA LEU A 319 -6.20 -5.63 -31.70
C LEU A 319 -6.54 -4.18 -31.38
N ALA A 320 -5.63 -3.41 -30.80
CA ALA A 320 -5.87 -2.00 -30.45
C ALA A 320 -5.63 -1.02 -31.61
N LYS A 321 -4.94 -1.44 -32.67
CA LYS A 321 -4.48 -0.56 -33.75
C LYS A 321 -5.62 0.17 -34.45
N ASN A 322 -5.57 1.51 -34.43
CA ASN A 322 -6.56 2.41 -35.04
C ASN A 322 -8.01 2.21 -34.56
N ARG A 323 -8.21 1.61 -33.38
CA ARG A 323 -9.52 1.35 -32.80
C ARG A 323 -9.74 2.21 -31.57
N THR A 324 -11.00 2.44 -31.20
CA THR A 324 -11.31 3.12 -29.94
C THR A 324 -11.23 2.13 -28.77
N PHE A 325 -11.19 2.64 -27.53
CA PHE A 325 -11.23 1.81 -26.33
C PHE A 325 -12.46 0.87 -26.30
N LYS A 326 -13.63 1.35 -26.76
CA LYS A 326 -14.85 0.53 -26.79
C LYS A 326 -14.73 -0.62 -27.79
N ASP A 327 -14.21 -0.36 -28.98
CA ASP A 327 -14.01 -1.39 -30.00
C ASP A 327 -12.97 -2.43 -29.56
N PHE A 328 -11.93 -1.98 -28.87
CA PHE A 328 -10.90 -2.84 -28.29
C PHE A 328 -11.47 -3.79 -27.22
N LEU A 329 -12.30 -3.27 -26.30
CA LEU A 329 -12.98 -4.09 -25.29
C LEU A 329 -13.83 -5.18 -25.93
N ASN A 330 -14.67 -4.81 -26.90
CA ASN A 330 -15.54 -5.77 -27.58
C ASN A 330 -14.75 -6.90 -28.23
N LEU A 331 -13.58 -6.61 -28.83
CA LEU A 331 -12.77 -7.63 -29.50
C LEU A 331 -12.01 -8.54 -28.54
N ILE A 332 -11.55 -8.03 -27.39
CA ILE A 332 -10.89 -8.84 -26.37
C ILE A 332 -11.84 -9.93 -25.84
N GLU A 333 -13.14 -9.64 -25.73
CA GLU A 333 -14.11 -10.63 -25.26
C GLU A 333 -14.21 -11.87 -26.16
N TYR A 334 -13.90 -11.74 -27.46
CA TYR A 334 -13.94 -12.84 -28.43
C TYR A 334 -12.61 -13.58 -28.62
N GLN A 335 -11.51 -13.09 -28.03
CA GLN A 335 -10.18 -13.69 -28.18
C GLN A 335 -9.90 -14.66 -27.04
N PRO A 336 -9.04 -15.68 -27.27
CA PRO A 336 -8.56 -16.53 -26.18
C PRO A 336 -7.83 -15.67 -25.14
N ASP A 337 -7.94 -16.10 -23.89
CA ASP A 337 -7.41 -15.35 -22.77
C ASP A 337 -5.88 -15.43 -22.69
N ASN A 338 -5.22 -14.28 -22.81
CA ASN A 338 -3.79 -14.11 -22.61
C ASN A 338 -3.49 -13.86 -21.13
N CYS A 339 -2.25 -14.07 -20.67
CA CYS A 339 -1.87 -13.85 -19.28
C CYS A 339 -2.25 -12.43 -18.76
N LEU A 340 -2.06 -11.38 -19.57
CA LEU A 340 -2.47 -10.01 -19.21
C LEU A 340 -4.00 -9.85 -19.09
N THR A 341 -4.77 -10.46 -19.98
CA THR A 341 -6.24 -10.37 -19.91
C THR A 341 -6.75 -11.16 -18.71
N ILE A 342 -6.14 -12.31 -18.41
CA ILE A 342 -6.42 -13.12 -17.22
C ILE A 342 -6.14 -12.33 -15.94
N GLN A 343 -5.00 -11.64 -15.86
CA GLN A 343 -4.64 -10.83 -14.68
C GLN A 343 -5.64 -9.70 -14.40
N ILE A 344 -6.21 -9.10 -15.45
CA ILE A 344 -7.21 -8.05 -15.33
C ILE A 344 -8.60 -8.63 -15.03
N LYS A 345 -9.00 -9.69 -15.74
CA LYS A 345 -10.30 -10.36 -15.55
C LYS A 345 -10.43 -11.00 -14.18
N SER A 346 -9.34 -11.51 -13.61
CA SER A 346 -9.30 -12.06 -12.25
C SER A 346 -9.41 -10.98 -11.16
N GLY A 347 -9.22 -9.70 -11.52
CA GLY A 347 -9.16 -8.59 -10.56
C GLY A 347 -7.86 -8.53 -9.77
N ALA A 348 -6.82 -9.29 -10.16
CA ALA A 348 -5.55 -9.35 -9.45
C ALA A 348 -4.78 -8.03 -9.50
N LYS A 349 -4.60 -7.46 -10.70
CA LYS A 349 -3.95 -6.15 -10.88
C LYS A 349 -4.24 -5.56 -12.25
N GLY A 350 -4.41 -4.23 -12.27
CA GLY A 350 -4.62 -3.47 -13.50
C GLY A 350 -6.08 -3.41 -13.94
N THR A 351 -6.33 -2.63 -14.98
CA THR A 351 -7.65 -2.48 -15.59
C THR A 351 -7.52 -2.54 -17.11
N PHE A 352 -8.61 -2.83 -17.81
CA PHE A 352 -8.59 -2.80 -19.28
C PHE A 352 -8.22 -1.42 -19.85
N TYR A 353 -8.48 -0.35 -19.10
CA TYR A 353 -8.04 0.99 -19.47
C TYR A 353 -6.51 1.08 -19.49
N HIS A 354 -5.83 0.62 -18.42
CA HIS A 354 -4.37 0.56 -18.37
C HIS A 354 -3.80 -0.32 -19.50
N LEU A 355 -4.45 -1.45 -19.79
CA LEU A 355 -4.06 -2.31 -20.91
C LEU A 355 -4.13 -1.55 -22.24
N TYR A 356 -5.22 -0.83 -22.48
CA TYR A 356 -5.38 -0.03 -23.69
C TYR A 356 -4.38 1.13 -23.79
N GLN A 357 -3.97 1.74 -22.67
CA GLN A 357 -2.91 2.76 -22.68
C GLN A 357 -1.55 2.19 -23.10
N LEU A 358 -1.25 0.94 -22.71
CA LEU A 358 -0.03 0.25 -23.11
C LEU A 358 0.04 0.01 -24.61
N VAL A 359 -1.06 -0.45 -25.22
CA VAL A 359 -1.04 -0.94 -26.62
C VAL A 359 -1.68 0.01 -27.64
N GLY A 360 -2.75 0.72 -27.28
CA GLY A 360 -3.58 1.51 -28.17
C GLY A 360 -3.24 3.01 -28.16
N SER A 361 -3.64 3.71 -27.11
CA SER A 361 -3.35 5.14 -26.93
C SER A 361 -3.45 5.53 -25.46
N VAL A 362 -2.58 6.43 -24.97
CA VAL A 362 -2.67 6.93 -23.58
C VAL A 362 -3.94 7.77 -23.35
N GLY A 363 -4.38 8.52 -24.36
CA GLY A 363 -5.60 9.31 -24.34
C GLY A 363 -5.43 10.71 -23.73
N PHE A 364 -6.56 11.31 -23.35
CA PHE A 364 -6.62 12.70 -22.88
C PHE A 364 -5.92 12.90 -21.53
N GLN A 365 -5.08 13.94 -21.43
CA GLN A 365 -4.40 14.33 -20.20
C GLN A 365 -4.96 15.66 -19.67
N TYR A 366 -5.44 15.65 -18.43
CA TYR A 366 -5.87 16.87 -17.76
C TYR A 366 -4.68 17.53 -17.05
N THR A 367 -4.45 18.81 -17.32
CA THR A 367 -3.42 19.62 -16.66
C THR A 367 -4.04 20.89 -16.13
N GLN A 368 -3.71 21.28 -14.89
CA GLN A 368 -4.25 22.51 -14.28
C GLN A 368 -3.74 23.77 -14.98
N TYR A 369 -2.55 23.67 -15.59
CA TYR A 369 -1.89 24.74 -16.36
C TYR A 369 -1.96 24.47 -17.86
N SER A 370 -3.17 24.28 -18.39
CA SER A 370 -3.36 24.19 -19.83
C SER A 370 -3.18 25.59 -20.46
N ASP A 371 -1.94 25.96 -20.75
CA ASP A 371 -1.71 26.92 -21.83
C ASP A 371 -2.28 26.29 -23.11
N SER A 372 -3.13 27.02 -23.83
CA SER A 372 -3.89 26.57 -25.03
C SER A 372 -3.02 26.15 -26.24
N PHE A 373 -1.71 25.97 -26.05
CA PHE A 373 -0.73 25.77 -27.10
C PHE A 373 -0.58 24.31 -27.58
N PHE A 374 -1.01 23.32 -26.79
CA PHE A 374 -0.81 21.91 -27.12
C PHE A 374 -2.10 21.09 -27.01
N ASP A 375 -2.29 20.16 -27.95
CA ASP A 375 -3.39 19.19 -27.91
C ASP A 375 -3.17 18.23 -26.74
N PRO A 376 -4.06 18.23 -25.72
CA PRO A 376 -3.92 17.37 -24.53
C PRO A 376 -4.18 15.88 -24.81
N ASN A 377 -4.60 15.52 -26.03
CA ASN A 377 -4.91 14.16 -26.39
C ASN A 377 -3.68 13.41 -26.93
N ILE A 378 -3.19 12.44 -26.15
CA ILE A 378 -2.05 11.61 -26.55
C ILE A 378 -2.55 10.44 -27.39
N LYS A 379 -2.14 10.41 -28.66
CA LYS A 379 -2.55 9.40 -29.64
C LYS A 379 -1.64 8.18 -29.64
N SER A 380 -0.38 8.35 -29.24
CA SER A 380 0.58 7.26 -29.10
C SER A 380 0.28 6.39 -27.88
N SER A 381 0.70 5.12 -27.95
CA SER A 381 0.71 4.19 -26.83
C SER A 381 2.11 4.10 -26.22
N PHE A 382 2.21 3.56 -25.01
CA PHE A 382 3.52 3.35 -24.37
C PHE A 382 4.41 2.41 -25.19
N LEU A 383 3.83 1.38 -25.81
CA LEU A 383 4.56 0.43 -26.65
C LEU A 383 5.10 1.06 -27.94
N LYS A 384 4.35 1.98 -28.56
CA LYS A 384 4.79 2.72 -29.76
C LYS A 384 5.76 3.87 -29.42
N CYS A 385 5.95 4.14 -28.13
CA CYS A 385 6.63 5.29 -27.55
C CYS A 385 5.91 6.63 -27.82
N LEU A 386 6.05 7.54 -26.85
CA LEU A 386 5.49 8.89 -26.92
C LEU A 386 6.39 9.80 -27.76
N SER A 387 5.80 10.70 -28.56
CA SER A 387 6.57 11.77 -29.17
C SER A 387 7.08 12.75 -28.10
N PRO A 388 8.17 13.51 -28.36
CA PRO A 388 8.69 14.47 -27.38
C PRO A 388 7.64 15.47 -26.87
N LYS A 389 6.68 15.85 -27.72
CA LYS A 389 5.56 16.73 -27.33
C LYS A 389 4.59 16.03 -26.38
N GLU A 390 4.15 14.82 -26.72
CA GLU A 390 3.23 14.02 -25.90
C GLU A 390 3.86 13.65 -24.56
N LEU A 391 5.17 13.37 -24.53
CA LEU A 391 5.90 13.07 -23.31
C LEU A 391 5.88 14.24 -22.33
N VAL A 392 6.07 15.48 -22.80
CA VAL A 392 6.02 16.68 -21.93
C VAL A 392 4.62 16.85 -21.34
N ILE A 393 3.58 16.65 -22.14
CA ILE A 393 2.18 16.74 -21.68
C ILE A 393 1.89 15.67 -20.63
N HIS A 394 2.30 14.42 -20.89
CA HIS A 394 2.11 13.32 -19.95
C HIS A 394 2.87 13.55 -18.64
N ALA A 395 4.11 14.03 -18.73
CA ALA A 395 4.92 14.34 -17.57
C ALA A 395 4.32 15.48 -16.73
N GLN A 396 3.75 16.51 -17.36
CA GLN A 396 3.06 17.59 -16.66
C GLN A 396 1.82 17.08 -15.92
N ALA A 397 0.99 16.24 -16.56
CA ALA A 397 -0.17 15.64 -15.92
C ALA A 397 0.23 14.73 -14.74
N GLY A 398 1.29 13.93 -14.90
CA GLY A 398 1.83 13.09 -13.83
C GLY A 398 2.39 13.91 -12.65
N PHE A 399 2.99 15.06 -12.94
CA PHE A 399 3.48 15.99 -11.91
C PHE A 399 2.34 16.64 -11.13
N ASP A 400 1.30 17.13 -11.81
CA ASP A 400 0.10 17.68 -11.17
C ASP A 400 -0.57 16.63 -10.27
N ALA A 401 -0.69 15.39 -10.74
CA ALA A 401 -1.20 14.27 -9.95
C ALA A 401 -0.33 13.99 -8.71
N SER A 402 1.01 13.99 -8.87
CA SER A 402 1.95 13.78 -7.77
C SER A 402 1.83 14.87 -6.71
N ILE A 403 1.70 16.14 -7.11
CA ILE A 403 1.46 17.25 -6.17
C ILE A 403 0.15 17.02 -5.39
N ASN A 404 -0.92 16.68 -6.08
CA ASN A 404 -2.21 16.45 -5.43
C ASN A 404 -2.13 15.27 -4.43
N THR A 405 -1.45 14.18 -4.78
CA THR A 405 -1.24 13.05 -3.86
C THR A 405 -0.34 13.41 -2.67
N SER A 406 0.56 14.39 -2.82
CA SER A 406 1.45 14.84 -1.74
C SER A 406 0.74 15.65 -0.65
N ALA A 407 -0.47 16.16 -0.92
CA ALA A 407 -1.26 16.99 0.00
C ALA A 407 -1.95 16.19 1.13
N VAL A 408 -1.27 15.20 1.70
CA VAL A 408 -1.80 14.25 2.70
C VAL A 408 -2.15 14.92 4.05
N TRP A 409 -1.65 16.12 4.32
CA TRP A 409 -1.85 16.80 5.61
C TRP A 409 -3.29 17.28 5.83
N VAL A 410 -4.04 17.61 4.78
CA VAL A 410 -5.40 18.17 4.91
C VAL A 410 -6.37 17.10 5.45
N PRO A 411 -6.45 15.89 4.86
CA PRO A 411 -7.25 14.81 5.44
C PRO A 411 -6.83 14.44 6.86
N GLY A 412 -5.52 14.34 7.11
CA GLY A 412 -5.00 13.95 8.43
C GLY A 412 -5.37 14.92 9.54
N TYR A 413 -5.33 16.24 9.28
CA TYR A 413 -5.74 17.24 10.27
C TYR A 413 -7.24 17.20 10.57
N ASN A 414 -8.06 17.05 9.53
CA ASN A 414 -9.51 16.94 9.70
C ASN A 414 -9.87 15.66 10.48
N PHE A 415 -9.23 14.54 10.18
CA PHE A 415 -9.39 13.29 10.91
C PHE A 415 -9.04 13.47 12.39
N PHE A 416 -7.88 14.05 12.70
CA PHE A 416 -7.47 14.30 14.09
C PHE A 416 -8.46 15.20 14.85
N LYS A 417 -8.98 16.25 14.19
CA LYS A 417 -9.99 17.14 14.78
C LYS A 417 -11.28 16.39 15.12
N LEU A 418 -11.73 15.51 14.22
CA LEU A 418 -12.92 14.68 14.45
C LEU A 418 -12.69 13.67 15.57
N CYS A 419 -11.56 12.95 15.57
CA CYS A 419 -11.23 12.00 16.62
C CYS A 419 -11.22 12.65 18.01
N ASN A 420 -10.57 13.81 18.17
CA ASN A 420 -10.54 14.49 19.47
C ASN A 420 -11.93 14.96 19.94
N ASN A 421 -12.81 15.32 19.01
CA ASN A 421 -14.15 15.76 19.36
C ASN A 421 -15.09 14.59 19.71
N LEU A 422 -14.83 13.40 19.17
CA LEU A 422 -15.71 12.24 19.29
C LEU A 422 -15.18 11.15 20.23
N GLN A 423 -13.92 11.23 20.70
CA GLN A 423 -13.28 10.19 21.51
C GLN A 423 -13.99 9.88 22.85
N ASP A 424 -14.74 10.83 23.39
CA ASP A 424 -15.43 10.70 24.67
C ASP A 424 -16.81 10.01 24.52
N LEU A 425 -17.29 9.81 23.27
CA LEU A 425 -18.54 9.14 22.97
C LEU A 425 -18.44 7.63 23.13
N THR A 426 -19.35 7.06 23.91
CA THR A 426 -19.42 5.62 24.18
C THR A 426 -20.86 5.12 24.14
N VAL A 427 -21.03 3.81 23.90
CA VAL A 427 -22.34 3.15 24.00
C VAL A 427 -22.42 2.43 25.34
N ASN A 428 -23.43 2.76 26.14
CA ASN A 428 -23.61 2.11 27.44
C ASN A 428 -24.31 0.75 27.30
N TYR A 429 -24.37 -0.01 28.40
CA TYR A 429 -25.03 -1.32 28.44
C TYR A 429 -26.53 -1.29 28.12
N LEU A 430 -27.17 -0.12 28.16
CA LEU A 430 -28.58 0.09 27.79
C LEU A 430 -28.75 0.40 26.29
N GLY A 431 -27.67 0.43 25.51
CA GLY A 431 -27.72 0.77 24.08
C GLY A 431 -27.88 2.26 23.78
N GLN A 432 -27.56 3.13 24.75
CA GLN A 432 -27.64 4.58 24.63
C GLN A 432 -26.28 5.18 24.26
N LEU A 433 -26.28 6.25 23.48
CA LEU A 433 -25.08 7.02 23.17
C LEU A 433 -24.83 8.04 24.28
N VAL A 434 -23.65 7.98 24.90
CA VAL A 434 -23.29 8.81 26.05
C VAL A 434 -21.97 9.52 25.81
N ASP A 435 -21.94 10.83 26.06
CA ASP A 435 -20.71 11.58 26.29
C ASP A 435 -20.51 11.71 27.80
N LYS A 436 -19.55 10.97 28.36
CA LYS A 436 -19.26 10.91 29.80
C LYS A 436 -20.48 10.51 30.65
N GLN A 437 -21.25 11.50 31.10
CA GLN A 437 -22.44 11.32 31.94
C GLN A 437 -23.74 11.79 31.26
N THR A 438 -23.62 12.47 30.11
CA THR A 438 -24.78 13.00 29.38
C THR A 438 -25.21 12.01 28.31
N VAL A 439 -26.45 11.56 28.40
CA VAL A 439 -27.10 10.75 27.36
C VAL A 439 -27.44 11.67 26.19
N ILE A 440 -26.87 11.38 25.03
CA ILE A 440 -27.10 12.11 23.78
C ILE A 440 -28.28 11.50 23.03
N ALA A 441 -28.32 10.16 22.96
CA ALA A 441 -29.37 9.41 22.28
C ALA A 441 -29.79 8.19 23.09
N ASN A 442 -31.09 7.93 23.13
CA ASN A 442 -31.67 6.83 23.90
C ASN A 442 -31.60 5.47 23.18
N ASP A 443 -31.44 5.46 21.86
CA ASP A 443 -31.28 4.23 21.09
C ASP A 443 -30.29 4.47 19.95
N VAL A 444 -29.15 3.80 20.06
CA VAL A 444 -28.06 3.88 19.09
C VAL A 444 -28.45 3.26 17.75
N LEU A 445 -29.29 2.22 17.74
CA LEU A 445 -29.59 1.50 16.51
C LEU A 445 -30.51 2.29 15.59
N THR A 446 -31.44 3.08 16.15
CA THR A 446 -32.32 3.94 15.36
C THR A 446 -31.63 5.24 14.91
N GLU A 447 -30.67 5.79 15.66
CA GLU A 447 -29.95 7.00 15.24
C GLU A 447 -28.68 6.73 14.43
N MET A 448 -28.07 5.54 14.54
CA MET A 448 -26.89 5.11 13.79
C MET A 448 -27.18 3.89 12.90
N HIS A 449 -28.40 3.77 12.39
CA HIS A 449 -28.74 2.69 11.46
C HIS A 449 -27.85 2.81 10.21
N CYS A 450 -27.27 1.70 9.76
CA CYS A 450 -26.26 1.68 8.70
C CYS A 450 -26.72 2.34 7.39
N GLU A 451 -28.02 2.39 7.12
CA GLU A 451 -28.60 3.05 5.94
C GLU A 451 -28.51 4.58 6.00
N ASP A 452 -28.61 5.17 7.21
CA ASP A 452 -28.53 6.61 7.42
C ASP A 452 -27.09 7.15 7.44
N LEU A 453 -26.08 6.30 7.63
CA LEU A 453 -24.66 6.72 7.56
C LEU A 453 -24.11 6.77 6.13
N ILE A 454 -24.80 6.14 5.16
CA ILE A 454 -24.29 5.97 3.78
C ILE A 454 -24.60 7.19 2.90
N SER A 455 -25.65 7.95 3.19
CA SER A 455 -25.99 9.12 2.39
C SER A 455 -25.23 10.37 2.88
N THR A 456 -24.59 11.08 1.94
CA THR A 456 -23.94 12.38 2.21
C THR A 456 -24.92 13.44 2.74
N LEU A 457 -26.23 13.23 2.55
CA LEU A 457 -27.31 14.08 3.03
C LEU A 457 -27.59 13.86 4.51
N SER A 458 -27.71 12.61 4.94
CA SER A 458 -27.98 12.24 6.34
C SER A 458 -26.78 12.53 7.25
N PHE A 459 -25.55 12.34 6.77
CA PHE A 459 -24.35 12.82 7.51
C PHE A 459 -24.33 14.36 7.67
N LYS A 460 -24.78 15.10 6.65
CA LYS A 460 -24.95 16.57 6.72
C LYS A 460 -26.03 16.98 7.72
N GLU A 461 -27.15 16.26 7.77
CA GLU A 461 -28.22 16.50 8.74
C GLU A 461 -27.76 16.22 10.16
N LEU A 462 -26.99 15.15 10.39
CA LEU A 462 -26.42 14.80 11.69
C LEU A 462 -25.44 15.88 12.18
N ILE A 463 -24.57 16.38 11.29
CA ILE A 463 -23.71 17.54 11.59
C ILE A 463 -24.54 18.79 11.92
N ASN A 464 -25.53 19.11 11.10
CA ASN A 464 -26.36 20.31 11.32
C ASN A 464 -27.18 20.23 12.63
N LYS A 465 -27.65 19.03 12.99
CA LYS A 465 -28.50 18.79 14.15
C LYS A 465 -27.72 18.83 15.47
N TYR A 466 -26.49 18.29 15.49
CA TYR A 466 -25.72 18.10 16.73
C TYR A 466 -24.49 19.01 16.86
N LEU A 467 -23.85 19.44 15.76
CA LEU A 467 -22.61 20.25 15.81
C LEU A 467 -22.81 21.77 15.65
N ILE A 468 -23.93 22.22 15.07
CA ILE A 468 -24.19 23.67 14.84
C ILE A 468 -25.01 24.31 15.98
N ARG A 469 -25.44 23.52 16.99
CA ARG A 469 -26.17 24.03 18.17
C ARG A 469 -25.31 24.31 19.40
N MET A 470 -23.98 24.25 19.29
CA MET A 470 -23.05 24.95 20.19
C MET A 470 -22.64 26.27 19.57
#